data_AF-A0A2I0KMX7-F1
#
_entry.id   AF-A0A2I0KMX7-F1
#
_cell.length_a   1.000
_cell.length_b   1.000
_cell.length_c   1.000
_cell.angle_alpha   90.00
_cell.angle_beta   90.00
_cell.angle_gamma   90.00
#
_symmetry.space_group_name_H-M   'P 1'
#
loop_
_entity.id
_entity.type
_entity.pdbx_description
1 polymer ?
#
loop_
_entity_poly.entity_id
_entity_poly.type
_entity_poly.pdbx_seq_one_letter_code
_entity_poly.pdbx_strand_id
1 'polypeptide(L)'
;MAFVDLAVSTAVDIAKSMIVPVGRQFGYALFYKRNIQALKGELEKLHDARVGFETRCDAAVRNGEIVENEVSKWLDDVMTEEENANKQLKDWKVVMKRCFHGWIPNPKTRYVIGRKAKKVMLAIQELRGEGNFQVISHPDVPEGAVIDPTTFQISVKNKLTFYGSISPR
;
A
#
# COMPACT_ATOMS: atom_id res chain seq x y z
N MET A 1 -0.27 39.51 46.61
CA MET A 1 0.55 39.71 45.39
C MET A 1 1.65 38.65 45.29
N ALA A 2 2.67 38.62 46.16
CA ALA A 2 3.81 37.69 46.07
C ALA A 2 3.49 36.16 45.99
N PHE A 3 2.45 35.69 46.68
CA PHE A 3 2.05 34.27 46.62
C PHE A 3 1.45 33.87 45.26
N VAL A 4 0.73 34.80 44.61
CA VAL A 4 0.13 34.58 43.29
C VAL A 4 1.24 34.52 42.23
N ASP A 5 2.24 35.39 42.33
CA ASP A 5 3.38 35.43 41.40
C ASP A 5 4.23 34.16 41.48
N LEU A 6 4.43 33.60 42.68
CA LEU A 6 5.12 32.32 42.89
C LEU A 6 4.36 31.14 42.26
N ALA A 7 3.04 31.10 42.44
CA ALA A 7 2.20 30.06 41.86
C ALA A 7 2.20 30.12 40.32
N VAL A 8 2.13 31.33 39.75
CA VAL A 8 2.21 31.55 38.30
C VAL A 8 3.58 31.14 37.75
N SER A 9 4.68 31.53 38.40
CA SER A 9 6.04 31.14 37.98
C SER A 9 6.20 29.62 37.95
N THR A 10 5.72 28.94 39.00
CA THR A 10 5.79 27.48 39.12
C THR A 10 4.96 26.79 38.01
N ALA A 11 3.76 27.30 37.72
CA ALA A 11 2.92 26.79 36.64
C ALA A 11 3.57 26.97 35.26
N VAL A 12 4.26 28.09 35.02
CA VAL A 12 4.99 28.35 33.77
C VAL A 12 6.16 27.38 33.58
N ASP A 13 6.94 27.09 34.62
CA ASP A 13 8.06 26.16 34.53
C ASP A 13 7.61 24.71 34.32
N ILE A 14 6.52 24.31 34.98
CA ILE A 14 5.85 23.03 34.73
C ILE A 14 5.38 22.95 33.27
N ALA A 15 4.69 23.99 32.77
CA ALA A 15 4.23 24.03 31.39
C ALA A 15 5.40 23.90 30.39
N LYS A 16 6.49 24.65 30.59
CA LYS A 16 7.70 24.56 29.75
C LYS A 16 8.31 23.16 29.77
N SER A 17 8.39 22.51 30.93
CA SER A 17 8.93 21.15 31.04
C SER A 17 8.10 20.10 30.31
N MET A 18 6.79 20.34 30.14
CA MET A 18 5.86 19.43 29.45
C MET A 18 5.75 19.65 27.94
N ILE A 19 6.13 20.82 27.41
CA ILE A 19 6.02 21.13 25.97
C ILE A 19 6.80 20.12 25.12
N VAL A 20 8.03 19.78 25.50
CA VAL A 20 8.89 18.86 24.74
C VAL A 20 8.31 17.44 24.66
N PRO A 21 7.96 16.75 25.76
CA PRO A 21 7.39 15.41 25.68
C PRO A 21 6.04 15.40 24.96
N VAL A 22 5.16 16.37 25.22
CA VAL A 22 3.84 16.46 24.56
C VAL A 22 4.00 16.70 23.05
N GLY A 23 4.88 17.63 22.66
CA GLY A 23 5.19 17.90 21.24
C GLY A 23 5.70 16.67 20.50
N ARG A 24 6.56 15.86 21.13
CA ARG A 24 7.04 14.58 20.55
C ARG A 24 5.90 13.58 20.32
N GLN A 25 4.96 13.49 21.25
CA GLN A 25 3.77 12.62 21.11
C GLN A 25 2.94 12.98 19.89
N PHE A 26 2.63 14.27 19.75
CA PHE A 26 1.90 14.79 18.60
C PHE A 26 2.68 14.58 17.30
N GLY A 27 4.00 14.83 17.32
CA GLY A 27 4.87 14.58 16.17
C GLY A 27 4.79 13.14 15.66
N TYR A 28 4.86 12.15 16.56
CA TYR A 28 4.74 10.73 16.18
C TYR A 28 3.34 10.37 15.67
N ALA A 29 2.29 10.93 16.25
CA ALA A 29 0.92 10.71 15.78
C ALA A 29 0.71 11.29 14.37
N LEU A 30 1.22 12.50 14.10
CA LEU A 30 1.17 13.13 12.79
C LEU A 30 2.00 12.36 11.77
N PHE A 31 3.23 11.96 12.12
CA PHE A 31 4.10 11.17 11.25
C PHE A 31 3.46 9.84 10.84
N TYR A 32 2.90 9.11 11.80
CA TYR A 32 2.15 7.89 11.54
C TYR A 32 0.97 8.14 10.58
N LYS A 33 0.12 9.13 10.88
CA LYS A 33 -1.07 9.42 10.09
C LYS A 33 -0.70 9.76 8.64
N ARG A 34 0.29 10.64 8.45
CA ARG A 34 0.79 11.05 7.13
C ARG A 34 1.30 9.86 6.32
N ASN A 35 2.15 9.01 6.89
CA ASN A 35 2.70 7.89 6.13
C ASN A 35 1.66 6.80 5.81
N ILE A 36 0.68 6.56 6.69
CA ILE A 36 -0.42 5.63 6.39
C ILE A 36 -1.31 6.17 5.28
N GLN A 37 -1.62 7.47 5.28
CA GLN A 37 -2.39 8.10 4.22
C GLN A 37 -1.64 8.08 2.89
N ALA A 38 -0.34 8.39 2.90
CA ALA A 38 0.50 8.34 1.72
C ALA A 38 0.58 6.91 1.15
N LEU A 39 0.81 5.90 2.00
CA LEU A 39 0.80 4.49 1.58
C LEU A 39 -0.52 4.11 0.91
N LYS A 40 -1.67 4.48 1.50
CA LYS A 40 -2.98 4.19 0.90
C LYS A 40 -3.16 4.83 -0.47
N GLY A 41 -2.74 6.07 -0.63
CA GLY A 41 -2.82 6.76 -1.92
C GLY A 41 -1.90 6.14 -2.98
N GLU A 42 -0.71 5.69 -2.59
CA GLU A 42 0.18 4.98 -3.53
C GLU A 42 -0.35 3.58 -3.89
N LEU A 43 -1.01 2.90 -2.95
CA LEU A 43 -1.67 1.62 -3.17
C LEU A 43 -2.86 1.74 -4.13
N GLU A 44 -3.66 2.81 -3.99
CA GLU A 44 -4.76 3.12 -4.91
C GLU A 44 -4.24 3.40 -6.34
N LYS A 45 -3.16 4.17 -6.48
CA LYS A 45 -2.52 4.38 -7.79
C LYS A 45 -1.97 3.09 -8.39
N LEU A 46 -1.43 2.19 -7.56
CA LEU A 46 -0.93 0.90 -8.02
C LEU A 46 -2.09 0.03 -8.55
N HIS A 47 -3.22 0.06 -7.83
CA HIS A 47 -4.45 -0.62 -8.22
C HIS A 47 -5.00 -0.12 -9.56
N ASP A 48 -5.11 1.21 -9.72
CA ASP A 48 -5.55 1.80 -10.97
C ASP A 48 -4.64 1.42 -12.14
N ALA A 49 -3.32 1.40 -11.91
CA ALA A 49 -2.35 0.95 -12.90
C ALA A 49 -2.57 -0.52 -13.28
N ARG A 50 -2.76 -1.41 -12.29
CA ARG A 50 -3.04 -2.83 -12.54
C ARG A 50 -4.29 -3.00 -13.40
N VAL A 51 -5.41 -2.40 -13.00
CA VAL A 51 -6.70 -2.50 -13.73
C VAL A 51 -6.55 -2.00 -15.17
N GLY A 52 -5.78 -0.92 -15.37
CA GLY A 52 -5.46 -0.39 -16.70
C GLY A 52 -4.59 -1.33 -17.55
N PHE A 53 -3.68 -2.10 -16.94
CA PHE A 53 -2.91 -3.14 -17.63
C PHE A 53 -3.75 -4.37 -17.94
N GLU A 54 -4.52 -4.89 -16.98
CA GLU A 54 -5.44 -6.02 -17.18
C GLU A 54 -6.40 -5.76 -18.35
N THR A 55 -7.00 -4.56 -18.40
CA THR A 55 -7.89 -4.16 -19.50
C THR A 55 -7.20 -4.20 -20.86
N ARG A 56 -5.93 -3.79 -20.92
CA ARG A 56 -5.15 -3.81 -22.17
C ARG A 56 -4.70 -5.22 -22.55
N CYS A 57 -4.29 -6.04 -21.58
CA CYS A 57 -4.00 -7.46 -21.79
C CYS A 57 -5.23 -8.19 -22.33
N ASP A 58 -6.41 -7.93 -21.75
CA ASP A 58 -7.67 -8.50 -22.24
C ASP A 58 -7.99 -8.07 -23.68
N ALA A 59 -7.68 -6.82 -24.05
CA ALA A 59 -7.84 -6.35 -25.42
C ALA A 59 -6.86 -7.04 -26.39
N ALA A 60 -5.60 -7.17 -26.00
CA ALA A 60 -4.58 -7.88 -26.78
C ALA A 60 -4.99 -9.34 -27.03
N VAL A 61 -5.41 -10.06 -25.98
CA VAL A 61 -5.90 -11.43 -26.09
C VAL A 61 -7.12 -11.53 -27.03
N ARG A 62 -8.07 -10.58 -26.94
CA ARG A 62 -9.22 -10.53 -27.86
C ARG A 62 -8.82 -10.29 -29.31
N ASN A 63 -7.71 -9.59 -29.55
CA ASN A 63 -7.15 -9.34 -30.87
C ASN A 63 -6.26 -10.49 -31.39
N GLY A 64 -6.09 -11.57 -30.60
CA GLY A 64 -5.20 -12.67 -30.95
C GLY A 64 -3.71 -12.33 -30.80
N GLU A 65 -3.38 -11.35 -29.95
CA GLU A 65 -2.01 -10.99 -29.62
C GLU A 65 -1.55 -11.73 -28.35
N ILE A 66 -0.25 -12.01 -28.27
CA ILE A 66 0.39 -12.60 -27.11
C ILE A 66 0.86 -11.46 -26.19
N VAL A 67 0.45 -11.50 -24.93
CA VAL A 67 0.90 -10.56 -23.89
C VAL A 67 2.33 -10.87 -23.49
N GLU A 68 3.14 -9.84 -23.34
CA GLU A 68 4.54 -9.99 -22.93
C GLU A 68 4.67 -10.62 -21.54
N ASN A 69 5.62 -11.55 -21.40
CA ASN A 69 5.87 -12.25 -20.12
C ASN A 69 6.22 -11.27 -18.99
N GLU A 70 6.92 -10.18 -19.32
CA GLU A 70 7.29 -9.13 -18.35
C GLU A 70 6.05 -8.43 -17.78
N VAL A 71 5.03 -8.19 -18.60
CA VAL A 71 3.75 -7.60 -18.17
C VAL A 71 2.99 -8.57 -17.27
N SER A 72 2.95 -9.85 -17.64
CA SER A 72 2.30 -10.87 -16.80
C SER A 72 2.99 -11.01 -15.45
N LYS A 73 4.33 -11.00 -15.42
CA LYS A 73 5.10 -11.07 -14.18
C LYS A 73 4.84 -9.85 -13.29
N TRP A 74 4.86 -8.65 -13.89
CA TRP A 74 4.58 -7.43 -13.17
C TRP A 74 3.17 -7.42 -12.55
N LEU A 75 2.15 -7.90 -13.28
CA LEU A 75 0.79 -8.04 -12.74
C LEU A 75 0.74 -8.97 -11.51
N ASP A 76 1.42 -10.12 -11.57
CA ASP A 76 1.50 -11.06 -10.44
C ASP A 76 2.22 -10.43 -9.22
N ASP A 77 3.31 -9.70 -9.46
CA ASP A 77 4.06 -8.99 -8.41
C ASP A 77 3.21 -7.89 -7.76
N VAL A 78 2.48 -7.11 -8.56
CA VAL A 78 1.54 -6.07 -8.09
C VAL A 78 0.42 -6.65 -7.24
N MET A 79 -0.19 -7.75 -7.67
CA MET A 79 -1.25 -8.42 -6.90
C MET A 79 -0.74 -8.89 -5.54
N THR A 80 0.45 -9.49 -5.53
CA THR A 80 1.10 -9.99 -4.31
C THR A 80 1.39 -8.84 -3.33
N GLU A 81 1.95 -7.74 -3.83
CA GLU A 81 2.29 -6.60 -2.98
C GLU A 81 1.04 -5.87 -2.48
N GLU A 82 -0.02 -5.76 -3.29
CA GLU A 82 -1.30 -5.21 -2.84
C GLU A 82 -1.91 -6.02 -1.69
N GLU A 83 -1.91 -7.35 -1.79
CA GLU A 83 -2.44 -8.22 -0.75
C GLU A 83 -1.64 -8.05 0.55
N ASN A 84 -0.30 -8.08 0.45
CA ASN A 84 0.60 -7.89 1.57
C ASN A 84 0.40 -6.52 2.24
N ALA A 85 0.36 -5.44 1.45
CA ALA A 85 0.15 -4.09 1.95
C ALA A 85 -1.22 -3.94 2.65
N ASN A 86 -2.28 -4.49 2.06
CA ASN A 86 -3.62 -4.47 2.65
C ASN A 86 -3.69 -5.27 3.97
N LYS A 87 -3.03 -6.43 4.03
CA LYS A 87 -2.92 -7.22 5.26
C LYS A 87 -2.19 -6.43 6.35
N GLN A 88 -1.05 -5.82 6.03
CA GLN A 88 -0.30 -5.00 6.97
C GLN A 88 -1.11 -3.81 7.48
N LEU A 89 -1.84 -3.11 6.62
CA LEU A 89 -2.73 -2.02 7.02
C LEU A 89 -3.81 -2.48 7.99
N LYS A 90 -4.42 -3.65 7.76
CA LYS A 90 -5.40 -4.27 8.67
C LYS A 90 -4.76 -4.60 10.02
N ASP A 91 -3.61 -5.26 10.02
CA ASP A 91 -2.88 -5.64 11.24
C ASP A 91 -2.49 -4.41 12.07
N TRP A 92 -1.94 -3.38 11.43
CA TRP A 92 -1.58 -2.13 12.10
C TRP A 92 -2.79 -1.43 12.71
N LYS A 93 -3.94 -1.46 12.04
CA LYS A 93 -5.20 -0.91 12.57
C LYS A 93 -5.63 -1.67 13.83
N VAL A 94 -5.49 -3.00 13.87
CA VAL A 94 -5.79 -3.83 15.04
C VAL A 94 -4.82 -3.55 16.19
N VAL A 95 -3.50 -3.52 15.91
CA VAL A 95 -2.47 -3.20 16.90
C VAL A 95 -2.73 -1.82 17.51
N MET A 96 -3.05 -0.82 16.69
CA MET A 96 -3.37 0.52 17.15
C MET A 96 -4.66 0.60 17.97
N LYS A 97 -5.67 -0.25 17.69
CA LYS A 97 -6.90 -0.36 18.49
C LYS A 97 -6.68 -1.05 19.84
N ARG A 98 -5.79 -2.05 19.90
CA ARG A 98 -5.50 -2.81 21.15
C ARG A 98 -4.63 -2.04 22.14
N CYS A 99 -3.92 -1.00 21.70
CA CYS A 99 -3.17 -0.15 22.62
C CYS A 99 -4.10 0.65 23.55
N PHE A 100 -4.12 0.25 24.84
CA PHE A 100 -4.50 1.04 26.02
C PHE A 100 -5.97 1.46 26.21
N HIS A 101 -6.98 0.64 25.91
CA HIS A 101 -8.39 0.94 26.29
C HIS A 101 -8.85 2.41 26.03
N GLY A 102 -8.24 3.09 25.04
CA GLY A 102 -8.49 4.50 24.75
C GLY A 102 -7.66 5.58 25.48
N TRP A 103 -6.84 5.29 26.50
CA TRP A 103 -6.28 6.35 27.36
C TRP A 103 -4.94 6.95 26.93
N ILE A 104 -3.97 6.17 26.42
CA ILE A 104 -2.68 6.73 25.93
C ILE A 104 -2.15 5.98 24.70
N PRO A 105 -1.85 6.67 23.59
CA PRO A 105 -1.21 6.03 22.46
C PRO A 105 0.25 5.69 22.73
N ASN A 106 0.67 4.43 22.55
CA ASN A 106 2.09 4.07 22.60
C ASN A 106 2.83 4.82 21.46
N PRO A 107 3.70 5.78 21.77
CA PRO A 107 4.31 6.67 20.80
C PRO A 107 5.33 5.92 19.92
N LYS A 108 6.03 4.99 20.56
CA LYS A 108 7.03 4.13 19.92
C LYS A 108 6.37 3.21 18.91
N THR A 109 5.22 2.61 19.25
CA THR A 109 4.44 1.78 18.32
C THR A 109 3.99 2.57 17.09
N ARG A 110 3.43 3.78 17.29
CA ARG A 110 3.04 4.67 16.18
C ARG A 110 4.21 4.99 15.28
N TYR A 111 5.35 5.35 15.86
CA TYR A 111 6.55 5.66 15.10
C TYR A 111 7.06 4.46 14.28
N VAL A 112 7.13 3.27 14.89
CA VAL A 112 7.56 2.04 14.21
C VAL A 112 6.62 1.70 13.04
N ILE A 113 5.31 1.75 13.26
CA ILE A 113 4.34 1.50 12.19
C ILE A 113 4.45 2.57 11.10
N GLY A 114 4.59 3.85 11.46
CA GLY A 114 4.78 4.92 10.49
C GLY A 114 6.03 4.72 9.61
N ARG A 115 7.12 4.20 10.17
CA ARG A 115 8.33 3.83 9.42
C ARG A 115 8.09 2.63 8.50
N LYS A 116 7.37 1.60 8.97
CA LYS A 116 6.99 0.44 8.14
C LYS A 116 6.11 0.86 6.97
N ALA A 117 5.08 1.67 7.22
CA ALA A 117 4.22 2.23 6.19
C ALA A 117 5.01 2.99 5.12
N LYS A 118 5.99 3.82 5.54
CA LYS A 118 6.87 4.51 4.60
C LYS A 118 7.71 3.54 3.75
N LYS A 119 8.18 2.42 4.31
CA LYS A 119 8.95 1.42 3.55
C LYS A 119 8.11 0.72 2.49
N VAL A 120 6.92 0.26 2.86
CA VAL A 120 5.97 -0.38 1.92
C VAL A 120 5.58 0.61 0.82
N MET A 121 5.34 1.87 1.18
CA MET A 121 5.02 2.92 0.21
C MET A 121 6.14 3.09 -0.84
N LEU A 122 7.42 3.05 -0.42
CA LEU A 122 8.55 3.14 -1.34
C LEU A 122 8.64 1.91 -2.26
N ALA A 123 8.40 0.71 -1.73
CA ALA A 123 8.37 -0.51 -2.54
C ALA A 123 7.24 -0.48 -3.59
N ILE A 124 6.05 0.00 -3.21
CA ILE A 124 4.94 0.22 -4.15
C ILE A 124 5.29 1.25 -5.22
N GLN A 125 6.01 2.33 -4.87
CA GLN A 125 6.45 3.34 -5.82
C GLN A 125 7.46 2.78 -6.82
N GLU A 126 8.39 1.97 -6.35
CA GLU A 126 9.38 1.27 -7.18
C GLU A 126 8.68 0.31 -8.14
N LEU A 127 7.82 -0.57 -7.63
CA LEU A 127 7.05 -1.52 -8.44
C LEU A 127 6.17 -0.83 -9.49
N ARG A 128 5.54 0.30 -9.15
CA ARG A 128 4.79 1.09 -10.14
C ARG A 128 5.70 1.68 -11.21
N GLY A 129 6.92 2.07 -10.84
CA GLY A 129 7.93 2.59 -11.78
C GLY A 129 8.41 1.54 -12.77
N GLU A 130 8.52 0.28 -12.35
CA GLU A 130 8.85 -0.86 -13.21
C GLU A 130 7.74 -1.13 -14.25
N GLY A 131 6.50 -0.83 -13.92
CA GLY A 131 5.32 -1.02 -14.76
C GLY A 131 5.16 -0.07 -15.95
N ASN A 132 6.22 0.62 -16.40
CA ASN A 132 6.16 1.59 -17.49
C ASN A 132 6.42 0.94 -18.87
N PHE A 133 5.63 -0.07 -19.21
CA PHE A 133 5.77 -0.81 -20.47
C PHE A 133 5.17 -0.03 -21.66
N GLN A 134 6.00 0.24 -22.68
CA GLN A 134 5.56 0.88 -23.94
C GLN A 134 4.92 -0.13 -24.90
N VAL A 135 5.44 -1.36 -24.92
CA VAL A 135 4.90 -2.49 -25.68
C VAL A 135 4.44 -3.52 -24.66
N ILE A 136 3.21 -3.99 -24.82
CA ILE A 136 2.56 -4.90 -23.86
C ILE A 136 2.17 -6.24 -24.46
N SER A 137 2.17 -6.32 -25.79
CA SER A 137 1.78 -7.48 -26.57
C SER A 137 2.42 -7.42 -27.96
N HIS A 138 2.54 -8.58 -28.59
CA HIS A 138 2.96 -8.72 -29.98
C HIS A 138 1.97 -9.63 -30.75
N PRO A 139 1.85 -9.47 -32.08
CA PRO A 139 1.02 -10.35 -32.89
C PRO A 139 1.45 -11.80 -32.73
N ASP A 140 0.48 -12.72 -32.62
CA ASP A 140 0.73 -14.14 -32.69
C ASP A 140 1.13 -14.52 -34.13
N VAL A 141 2.43 -14.39 -34.43
CA VAL A 141 3.01 -14.91 -35.68
C VAL A 141 3.32 -16.38 -35.42
N PRO A 142 2.67 -17.32 -36.13
CA PRO A 142 2.86 -18.74 -35.85
C PRO A 142 4.23 -19.19 -36.38
N GLU A 143 5.28 -19.02 -35.59
CA GLU A 143 6.57 -19.67 -35.80
C GLU A 143 6.61 -21.02 -35.07
N GLY A 144 5.92 -21.99 -35.67
CA GLY A 144 6.37 -23.38 -35.72
C GLY A 144 6.45 -24.20 -34.42
N ALA A 145 5.89 -23.78 -33.29
CA ALA A 145 5.86 -24.60 -32.06
C ALA A 145 4.45 -24.75 -31.49
N VAL A 146 3.97 -26.00 -31.43
CA VAL A 146 2.70 -26.38 -30.81
C VAL A 146 2.80 -26.19 -29.30
N ILE A 147 2.28 -25.08 -28.79
CA ILE A 147 1.86 -24.93 -27.40
C ILE A 147 0.34 -24.81 -27.45
N ASP A 148 -0.37 -25.79 -26.88
CA ASP A 148 -1.84 -25.83 -26.89
C ASP A 148 -2.42 -24.56 -26.23
N PRO A 149 -3.08 -23.67 -27.01
CA PRO A 149 -3.66 -22.41 -26.53
C PRO A 149 -4.67 -22.61 -25.40
N THR A 150 -5.21 -23.83 -25.29
CA THR A 150 -6.22 -24.21 -24.31
C THR A 150 -5.68 -24.16 -22.87
N THR A 151 -4.41 -24.49 -22.65
CA THR A 151 -3.83 -24.58 -21.29
C THR A 151 -3.58 -23.21 -20.67
N PHE A 152 -3.14 -22.22 -21.47
CA PHE A 152 -2.85 -20.88 -20.98
C PHE A 152 -4.13 -20.06 -20.74
N GLN A 153 -5.10 -20.18 -21.65
CA GLN A 153 -6.41 -19.53 -21.52
C GLN A 153 -7.19 -20.02 -20.29
N ILE A 154 -7.09 -21.31 -19.94
CA ILE A 154 -7.71 -21.87 -18.73
C ILE A 154 -7.03 -21.34 -17.46
N SER A 155 -5.71 -21.21 -17.44
CA SER A 155 -4.98 -20.69 -16.26
C SER A 155 -5.31 -19.22 -15.98
N VAL A 156 -5.35 -18.39 -17.04
CA VAL A 156 -5.67 -16.97 -16.93
C VAL A 156 -7.16 -16.75 -16.61
N LYS A 157 -8.09 -17.45 -17.29
CA LYS A 157 -9.52 -17.37 -16.94
C LYS A 157 -9.81 -17.86 -15.53
N ASN A 158 -9.21 -18.97 -15.09
CA ASN A 158 -9.42 -19.48 -13.74
C ASN A 158 -8.81 -18.56 -12.66
N LYS A 159 -7.66 -17.90 -12.93
CA LYS A 159 -7.14 -16.85 -12.05
C LYS A 159 -8.08 -15.64 -12.02
N LEU A 160 -8.47 -15.06 -13.16
CA LEU A 160 -9.30 -13.85 -13.22
C LEU A 160 -10.71 -14.06 -12.62
N THR A 161 -11.34 -15.23 -12.84
CA THR A 161 -12.63 -15.56 -12.22
C THR A 161 -12.52 -15.81 -10.71
N PHE A 162 -11.40 -16.38 -10.24
CA PHE A 162 -11.13 -16.51 -8.81
C PHE A 162 -10.99 -15.14 -8.13
N TYR A 163 -10.29 -14.19 -8.76
CA TYR A 163 -10.12 -12.85 -8.19
C TYR A 163 -11.37 -11.95 -8.32
N GLY A 164 -12.17 -12.10 -9.38
CA GLY A 164 -13.49 -11.45 -9.50
C GLY A 164 -14.50 -11.92 -8.43
N SER A 165 -14.27 -13.08 -7.82
CA SER A 165 -15.12 -13.65 -6.77
C SER A 165 -14.76 -13.17 -5.35
N ILE A 166 -13.64 -12.46 -5.16
CA ILE A 166 -13.13 -12.02 -3.85
C ILE A 166 -13.46 -10.53 -3.57
N SER A 167 -14.15 -9.83 -4.48
CA SER A 167 -14.73 -8.52 -4.17
C SER A 167 -15.82 -8.68 -3.11
N PRO A 168 -15.67 -8.14 -1.89
CA PRO A 168 -16.78 -8.10 -0.94
C PRO A 168 -17.83 -7.12 -1.50
N ARG A 169 -19.08 -7.57 -1.59
CA ARG A 169 -20.23 -6.65 -1.68
C ARG A 169 -20.33 -5.81 -0.41
#